data_AF-B9TQ80-F1
#
_entry.id   AF-B9TQ80-F1
#
_cell.length_a   1.000
_cell.length_b   1.000
_cell.length_c   1.000
_cell.angle_alpha   90.00
_cell.angle_beta   90.00
_cell.angle_gamma   90.00
#
_symmetry.space_group_name_H-M   'P 1'
#
loop_
_entity.id
_entity.type
_entity.pdbx_description
1 polymer ?
#
loop_
_entity_poly.entity_id
_entity_poly.type
_entity_poly.pdbx_seq_one_letter_code
_entity_poly.pdbx_strand_id
1 'polypeptide(L)'
;MTRADPNALRPGVNFSGVSADTGTIGNPALKPYLSDNIDLGIDWYTGREGYVSLTVFQKKVDGFTVNENVTLPFSALAAYGINYGTLTPNQQTAIDSRGGPGVATVVMTRARNADGDLRIRGLELGWVQPLDKILPVRGFGINETATFITQRANGDGLNGFIALGVPNRTNNFSVYYDNHGYTARLSHTFSKGSQTATANQNGITNAALFSNDYKQLDFS
;
A
#
# COMPACT_ATOMS: atom_id res chain seq x y z
N MET A 1 -2.93 -12.84 1.73
CA MET A 1 -3.16 -12.49 3.14
C MET A 1 -1.90 -11.85 3.69
N THR A 2 -2.02 -10.74 4.40
CA THR A 2 -0.91 -10.11 5.13
C THR A 2 -1.29 -10.00 6.60
N ARG A 3 -0.45 -10.51 7.50
CA ARG A 3 -0.70 -10.46 8.95
C ARG A 3 -0.75 -9.02 9.45
N ALA A 4 -1.52 -8.78 10.50
CA ALA A 4 -1.52 -7.49 11.19
C ALA A 4 -0.12 -7.22 11.79
N ASP A 5 0.23 -5.94 11.88
CA ASP A 5 1.49 -5.50 12.49
C ASP A 5 1.58 -6.01 13.94
N PRO A 6 2.59 -6.82 14.29
CA PRO A 6 2.79 -7.30 15.66
C PRO A 6 2.81 -6.17 16.70
N ASN A 7 3.32 -4.98 16.36
CA ASN A 7 3.33 -3.85 17.29
C ASN A 7 1.91 -3.34 17.60
N ALA A 8 1.02 -3.36 16.60
CA ALA A 8 -0.38 -2.99 16.78
C ALA A 8 -1.18 -4.06 17.54
N LEU A 9 -0.74 -5.32 17.52
CA LEU A 9 -1.36 -6.42 18.26
C LEU A 9 -0.98 -6.45 19.75
N ARG A 10 0.19 -5.94 20.12
CA ARG A 10 0.70 -6.01 21.49
C ARG A 10 -0.19 -5.21 22.44
N PRO A 11 -0.71 -5.80 23.53
CA PRO A 11 -1.54 -5.11 24.51
C PRO A 11 -0.68 -4.20 25.43
N GLY A 12 -0.01 -3.20 24.84
CA GLY A 12 0.70 -2.16 25.56
C GLY A 12 -0.14 -0.90 25.72
N VAL A 13 0.16 -0.12 26.75
CA VAL A 13 -0.39 1.22 26.99
C VAL A 13 0.77 2.21 26.96
N ASN A 14 0.64 3.30 26.19
CA ASN A 14 1.58 4.41 26.24
C ASN A 14 0.79 5.71 26.40
N PHE A 15 0.97 6.42 27.52
CA PHE A 15 0.37 7.73 27.71
C PHE A 15 1.12 8.80 26.92
N SER A 16 0.38 9.69 26.28
CA SER A 16 0.92 10.78 25.46
C SER A 16 1.34 12.00 26.30
N GLY A 17 0.95 12.04 27.57
CA GLY A 17 1.22 13.16 28.48
C GLY A 17 1.29 12.74 29.95
N VAL A 18 1.82 13.65 30.78
CA VAL A 18 1.99 13.47 32.23
C VAL A 18 0.67 13.37 32.99
N SER A 19 -0.44 13.80 32.39
CA SER A 19 -1.79 13.71 32.96
C SER A 19 -2.41 12.32 32.84
N ALA A 20 -1.81 11.42 32.03
CA ALA A 20 -2.36 10.10 31.71
C ALA A 20 -3.85 10.13 31.29
N ASP A 21 -4.27 11.20 30.62
CA ASP A 21 -5.63 11.40 30.10
C ASP A 21 -5.80 10.85 28.68
N THR A 22 -4.71 10.80 27.93
CA THR A 22 -4.65 10.37 26.53
C THR A 22 -3.47 9.44 26.32
N GLY A 23 -3.61 8.51 25.38
CA GLY A 23 -2.52 7.59 25.05
C GLY A 23 -2.85 6.68 23.88
N THR A 24 -2.00 5.68 23.67
CA THR A 24 -2.20 4.62 22.68
C THR A 24 -2.34 3.28 23.37
N ILE A 25 -3.20 2.42 22.81
CA ILE A 25 -3.27 0.99 23.17
C ILE A 25 -3.21 0.12 21.92
N GLY A 26 -2.64 -1.06 22.07
CA GLY A 26 -2.75 -2.09 21.03
C GLY A 26 -4.10 -2.78 21.01
N ASN A 27 -4.34 -3.50 19.92
CA ASN A 27 -5.58 -4.24 19.67
C ASN A 27 -5.26 -5.68 19.21
N PRO A 28 -5.26 -6.67 20.13
CA PRO A 28 -5.02 -8.07 19.80
C PRO A 28 -6.07 -8.68 18.87
N ALA A 29 -7.23 -8.03 18.69
CA ALA A 29 -8.32 -8.51 17.85
C ALA A 29 -8.20 -8.07 16.38
N LEU A 30 -7.11 -7.38 15.99
CA LEU A 30 -6.90 -7.00 14.59
C LEU A 30 -6.83 -8.23 13.69
N LYS A 31 -7.65 -8.20 12.65
CA LYS A 31 -7.67 -9.18 11.58
C LYS A 31 -6.61 -8.83 10.52
N PRO A 32 -6.06 -9.83 9.83
CA PRO A 32 -5.13 -9.62 8.73
C PRO A 32 -5.79 -8.90 7.55
N TYR A 33 -4.95 -8.34 6.69
CA TYR A 33 -5.36 -7.90 5.37
C TYR A 33 -5.62 -9.12 4.48
N LEU A 34 -6.74 -9.11 3.77
CA LEU A 34 -7.13 -10.15 2.82
C LEU A 34 -7.18 -9.57 1.41
N SER A 35 -7.00 -10.43 0.41
CA SER A 35 -7.05 -10.03 -0.98
C SER A 35 -7.73 -11.11 -1.79
N ASP A 36 -8.80 -10.73 -2.47
CA ASP A 36 -9.49 -11.56 -3.46
C ASP A 36 -9.07 -11.08 -4.85
N ASN A 37 -8.49 -11.99 -5.63
CA ASN A 37 -7.88 -11.67 -6.92
C ASN A 37 -8.53 -12.52 -8.02
N ILE A 38 -8.77 -11.88 -9.17
CA ILE A 38 -9.19 -12.56 -10.39
C ILE A 38 -8.42 -11.97 -11.57
N ASP A 39 -7.94 -12.84 -12.43
CA ASP A 39 -7.10 -12.51 -13.58
C ASP A 39 -7.57 -13.37 -14.77
N LEU A 40 -7.62 -12.76 -15.97
CA LEU A 40 -7.91 -13.44 -17.22
C LEU A 40 -6.87 -13.04 -18.26
N GLY A 41 -6.13 -14.02 -18.77
CA GLY A 41 -5.08 -13.83 -19.76
C GLY A 41 -5.37 -14.53 -21.08
N ILE A 42 -4.95 -13.93 -22.18
CA ILE A 42 -4.86 -14.57 -23.49
C ILE A 42 -3.47 -14.37 -24.07
N ASP A 43 -2.90 -15.46 -24.57
CA ASP A 43 -1.61 -15.48 -25.24
C ASP A 43 -1.77 -15.94 -26.68
N TRP A 44 -1.26 -15.15 -27.62
CA TRP A 44 -1.25 -15.48 -29.04
C TRP A 44 0.19 -15.53 -29.56
N TYR A 45 0.58 -16.71 -30.03
CA TYR A 45 1.90 -16.94 -30.62
C TYR A 45 1.90 -16.59 -32.11
N THR A 46 2.74 -15.63 -32.49
CA THR A 46 2.87 -15.14 -33.89
C THR A 46 3.88 -15.95 -34.71
N GLY A 47 4.55 -16.91 -34.06
CA GLY A 47 5.49 -17.86 -34.65
C GLY A 47 6.95 -17.52 -34.33
N ARG A 48 7.80 -18.54 -34.38
CA ARG A 48 9.15 -18.51 -33.80
C ARG A 48 9.09 -18.09 -32.32
N GLU A 49 9.93 -17.16 -31.89
CA GLU A 49 9.95 -16.59 -30.55
C GLU A 49 8.88 -15.49 -30.31
N GLY A 50 8.04 -15.16 -31.30
CA GLY A 50 7.06 -14.08 -31.21
C GLY A 50 5.75 -14.45 -30.51
N TYR A 51 5.25 -13.54 -29.66
CA TYR A 51 3.95 -13.65 -28.99
C TYR A 51 3.36 -12.27 -28.63
N VAL A 52 2.04 -12.24 -28.46
CA VAL A 52 1.28 -11.14 -27.87
C VAL A 52 0.47 -11.71 -26.71
N SER A 53 0.60 -11.12 -25.54
CA SER A 53 -0.10 -11.49 -24.31
C SER A 53 -0.90 -10.30 -23.80
N LEU A 54 -2.13 -10.56 -23.38
CA LEU A 54 -3.01 -9.58 -22.78
C LEU A 54 -3.66 -10.18 -21.54
N THR A 55 -3.43 -9.56 -20.39
CA THR A 55 -4.04 -9.95 -19.12
C THR A 55 -4.86 -8.80 -18.59
N VAL A 56 -6.10 -9.08 -18.19
CA VAL A 56 -6.91 -8.16 -17.40
C VAL A 56 -7.05 -8.71 -15.99
N PHE A 57 -6.98 -7.85 -14.99
CA PHE A 57 -7.04 -8.27 -13.60
C PHE A 57 -7.86 -7.34 -12.72
N GLN A 58 -8.37 -7.90 -11.64
CA GLN A 58 -8.94 -7.17 -10.52
C GLN A 58 -8.47 -7.77 -9.20
N LYS A 59 -7.97 -6.92 -8.32
CA LYS A 59 -7.63 -7.24 -6.94
C LYS A 59 -8.53 -6.44 -6.00
N LYS A 60 -9.16 -7.08 -5.03
CA LYS A 60 -9.92 -6.43 -3.96
C LYS A 60 -9.20 -6.70 -2.65
N VAL A 61 -8.69 -5.65 -2.02
CA VAL A 61 -7.95 -5.73 -0.76
C VAL A 61 -8.83 -5.20 0.37
N ASP A 62 -9.05 -6.03 1.38
CA ASP A 62 -9.85 -5.74 2.57
C ASP A 62 -8.98 -5.81 3.83
N GLY A 63 -9.50 -5.28 4.94
CA GLY A 63 -8.86 -5.42 6.25
C GLY A 63 -7.83 -4.34 6.58
N PHE A 64 -7.83 -3.23 5.83
CA PHE A 64 -7.10 -2.01 6.19
C PHE A 64 -7.39 -1.59 7.63
N THR A 65 -6.40 -0.98 8.29
CA THR A 65 -6.55 -0.49 9.65
C THR A 65 -6.61 1.02 9.71
N VAL A 66 -7.51 1.55 10.53
CA VAL A 66 -7.60 2.99 10.84
C VAL A 66 -7.48 3.20 12.34
N ASN A 67 -7.00 4.38 12.73
CA ASN A 67 -6.94 4.76 14.13
C ASN A 67 -8.32 5.21 14.63
N GLU A 68 -8.65 4.79 15.84
CA GLU A 68 -9.85 5.19 16.56
C GLU A 68 -9.52 5.64 17.96
N ASN A 69 -10.25 6.65 18.45
CA ASN A 69 -10.18 7.08 19.83
C ASN A 69 -11.32 6.43 20.61
N VAL A 70 -10.97 5.68 21.65
CA VAL A 70 -11.94 5.06 22.56
C VAL A 70 -11.81 5.68 23.95
N THR A 71 -12.93 6.17 24.49
CA THR A 71 -12.99 6.64 25.88
C THR A 71 -13.28 5.46 26.79
N LEU A 72 -12.42 5.23 27.77
CA LEU A 72 -12.50 4.12 28.71
C LEU A 72 -12.42 4.66 30.16
N PRO A 73 -13.02 4.01 31.15
CA PRO A 73 -12.67 4.28 32.54
C PRO A 73 -11.20 3.86 32.76
N PHE A 74 -10.47 4.60 33.59
CA PHE A 74 -9.06 4.30 33.90
C PHE A 74 -8.88 2.86 34.41
N SER A 75 -9.85 2.37 35.20
CA SER A 75 -9.86 0.99 35.71
C SER A 75 -9.84 -0.09 34.63
N ALA A 76 -10.26 0.21 33.40
CA ALA A 76 -10.17 -0.73 32.27
C ALA A 76 -8.72 -1.01 31.85
N LEU A 77 -7.78 -0.12 32.19
CA LEU A 77 -6.35 -0.30 31.87
C LEU A 77 -5.67 -1.38 32.71
N ALA A 78 -6.33 -1.88 33.76
CA ALA A 78 -5.84 -2.99 34.57
C ALA A 78 -5.60 -4.26 33.74
N ALA A 79 -6.42 -4.50 32.69
CA ALA A 79 -6.26 -5.60 31.74
C ALA A 79 -4.95 -5.51 30.93
N TYR A 80 -4.33 -4.32 30.89
CA TYR A 80 -3.06 -4.04 30.25
C TYR A 80 -1.91 -3.89 31.27
N GLY A 81 -2.15 -4.25 32.53
CA GLY A 81 -1.17 -4.15 33.62
C GLY A 81 -0.97 -2.73 34.18
N ILE A 82 -1.81 -1.76 33.81
CA ILE A 82 -1.76 -0.40 34.34
C ILE A 82 -2.78 -0.25 35.45
N ASN A 83 -2.29 -0.02 36.66
CA ASN A 83 -3.09 0.27 37.84
C ASN A 83 -2.67 1.62 38.43
N TYR A 84 -3.45 2.18 39.35
CA TYR A 84 -3.11 3.47 39.98
C TYR A 84 -1.71 3.45 40.63
N GLY A 85 -1.32 2.33 41.25
CA GLY A 85 0.01 2.16 41.85
C GLY A 85 1.16 2.03 40.85
N THR A 86 0.89 1.76 39.57
CA THR A 86 1.94 1.70 38.52
C THR A 86 2.16 3.06 37.85
N LEU A 87 1.38 4.07 38.21
CA LEU A 87 1.50 5.43 37.68
C LEU A 87 2.62 6.20 38.39
N THR A 88 3.16 7.21 37.69
CA THR A 88 4.03 8.21 38.33
C THR A 88 3.24 9.11 39.28
N PRO A 89 3.88 9.76 40.27
CA PRO A 89 3.18 10.67 41.20
C PRO A 89 2.36 11.79 40.52
N ASN A 90 2.86 12.32 39.42
CA ASN A 90 2.16 13.35 38.64
C ASN A 90 0.90 12.80 37.96
N GLN A 91 0.98 11.58 37.41
CA GLN A 91 -0.17 10.90 36.80
C GLN A 91 -1.22 10.53 37.86
N GLN A 92 -0.79 10.10 39.05
CA GLN A 92 -1.67 9.84 40.19
C GLN A 92 -2.46 11.10 40.57
N THR A 93 -1.74 12.22 40.78
CA THR A 93 -2.36 13.52 41.07
C THR A 93 -3.36 13.94 39.99
N ALA A 94 -3.02 13.71 38.72
CA ALA A 94 -3.91 14.04 37.60
C ALA A 94 -5.15 13.13 37.53
N ILE A 95 -5.04 11.86 37.90
CA ILE A 95 -6.19 10.95 37.99
C ILE A 95 -7.09 11.35 39.15
N ASP A 96 -6.52 11.73 40.30
CA ASP A 96 -7.29 12.17 41.47
C ASP A 96 -8.03 13.48 41.22
N SER A 97 -7.43 14.42 40.51
CA SER A 97 -8.11 15.66 40.11
C SER A 97 -9.28 15.41 39.14
N ARG A 98 -9.32 14.24 38.48
CA ARG A 98 -10.44 13.76 37.65
C ARG A 98 -11.40 12.84 38.39
N GLY A 99 -11.40 12.84 39.72
CA GLY A 99 -12.32 12.05 40.55
C GLY A 99 -11.76 10.69 41.00
N GLY A 100 -10.48 10.43 40.78
CA GLY A 100 -9.78 9.21 41.22
C GLY A 100 -9.92 8.03 40.25
N PRO A 101 -9.19 6.92 40.49
CA PRO A 101 -9.06 5.81 39.55
C PRO A 101 -10.36 5.04 39.26
N GLY A 102 -11.38 5.18 40.12
CA GLY A 102 -12.70 4.57 39.93
C GLY A 102 -13.66 5.40 39.06
N VAL A 103 -13.35 6.68 38.81
CA VAL A 103 -14.23 7.62 38.08
C VAL A 103 -13.54 8.20 36.85
N ALA A 104 -12.25 8.49 36.95
CA ALA A 104 -11.48 9.13 35.88
C ALA A 104 -11.55 8.31 34.58
N THR A 105 -11.80 8.99 33.46
CA THR A 105 -11.73 8.41 32.13
C THR A 105 -10.41 8.75 31.43
N VAL A 106 -10.04 7.93 30.47
CA VAL A 106 -8.90 8.09 29.57
C VAL A 106 -9.36 7.93 28.12
N VAL A 107 -8.72 8.63 27.20
CA VAL A 107 -8.95 8.50 25.76
C VAL A 107 -7.77 7.78 25.14
N MET A 108 -8.00 6.56 24.65
CA MET A 108 -6.95 5.74 24.06
C MET A 108 -7.13 5.66 22.56
N THR A 109 -6.07 5.96 21.81
CA THR A 109 -6.01 5.71 20.37
C THR A 109 -5.59 4.27 20.12
N ARG A 110 -6.33 3.53 19.31
CA ARG A 110 -5.96 2.18 18.87
C ARG A 110 -6.26 1.97 17.40
N ALA A 111 -5.57 1.02 16.77
CA ALA A 111 -5.95 0.57 15.44
C ALA A 111 -7.19 -0.34 15.53
N ARG A 112 -8.13 -0.17 14.61
CA ARG A 112 -9.18 -1.15 14.31
C ARG A 112 -9.15 -1.53 12.84
N ASN A 113 -9.70 -2.69 12.49
CA ASN A 113 -10.01 -2.95 11.09
C ASN A 113 -11.11 -2.00 10.63
N ALA A 114 -10.86 -1.34 9.51
CA ALA A 114 -11.77 -0.42 8.88
C ALA A 114 -12.83 -1.18 8.06
N ASP A 115 -14.01 -0.60 7.94
CA ASP A 115 -15.05 -1.15 7.06
C ASP A 115 -14.89 -0.56 5.66
N GLY A 116 -14.33 -1.33 4.73
CA GLY A 116 -14.06 -0.85 3.38
C GLY A 116 -13.02 -1.68 2.64
N ASP A 117 -12.85 -1.35 1.36
CA ASP A 117 -11.99 -2.08 0.44
C ASP A 117 -11.24 -1.16 -0.51
N LEU A 118 -10.07 -1.62 -0.97
CA LEU A 118 -9.35 -1.05 -2.10
C LEU A 118 -9.46 -2.00 -3.30
N ARG A 119 -10.10 -1.54 -4.37
CA ARG A 119 -10.15 -2.26 -5.65
C ARG A 119 -9.11 -1.72 -6.61
N ILE A 120 -8.27 -2.60 -7.11
CA ILE A 120 -7.27 -2.31 -8.14
C ILE A 120 -7.66 -3.09 -9.39
N ARG A 121 -7.90 -2.39 -10.49
CA ARG A 121 -8.18 -3.00 -11.80
C ARG A 121 -7.06 -2.66 -12.74
N GLY A 122 -6.63 -3.62 -13.55
CA GLY A 122 -5.56 -3.37 -14.49
C GLY A 122 -5.59 -4.21 -15.74
N LEU A 123 -4.72 -3.80 -16.65
CA LEU A 123 -4.41 -4.43 -17.92
C LEU A 123 -2.90 -4.55 -18.02
N GLU A 124 -2.42 -5.72 -18.40
CA GLU A 124 -1.02 -6.01 -18.68
C GLU A 124 -0.89 -6.48 -20.13
N LEU A 125 -0.02 -5.83 -20.88
CA LEU A 125 0.34 -6.18 -22.25
C LEU A 125 1.78 -6.68 -22.25
N GLY A 126 2.03 -7.81 -22.89
CA GLY A 126 3.36 -8.25 -23.27
C GLY A 126 3.40 -8.53 -24.77
N TRP A 127 4.40 -8.03 -25.48
CA TRP A 127 4.54 -8.24 -26.91
C TRP A 127 6.00 -8.46 -27.27
N VAL A 128 6.31 -9.64 -27.79
CA VAL A 128 7.60 -9.95 -28.41
C VAL A 128 7.36 -10.25 -29.87
N GLN A 129 8.08 -9.58 -30.77
CA GLN A 129 7.88 -9.79 -32.20
C GLN A 129 9.19 -9.74 -32.97
N PRO A 130 9.64 -10.89 -33.50
CA PRO A 130 10.62 -10.94 -34.56
C PRO A 130 10.04 -10.27 -35.81
N LEU A 131 10.80 -9.36 -36.40
CA LEU A 131 10.41 -8.63 -37.59
C LEU A 131 10.99 -9.25 -38.87
N ASP A 132 11.61 -10.43 -38.79
CA ASP A 132 12.21 -11.15 -39.95
C ASP A 132 11.24 -11.41 -41.10
N LYS A 133 9.93 -11.49 -40.82
CA LYS A 133 8.87 -11.69 -41.83
C LYS A 133 8.28 -10.37 -42.34
N ILE A 134 8.58 -9.25 -41.69
CA ILE A 134 7.97 -7.94 -41.92
C ILE A 134 8.98 -7.00 -42.59
N LEU A 135 10.25 -7.05 -42.15
CA LEU A 135 11.32 -6.21 -42.65
C LEU A 135 12.19 -6.95 -43.67
N PRO A 136 12.78 -6.25 -44.65
CA PRO A 136 13.68 -6.84 -45.63
C PRO A 136 15.03 -7.27 -45.03
N VAL A 137 15.36 -6.77 -43.84
CA VAL A 137 16.59 -7.10 -43.10
C VAL A 137 16.25 -8.02 -41.93
N ARG A 138 16.92 -9.18 -41.87
CA ARG A 138 16.77 -10.14 -40.76
C ARG A 138 17.56 -9.73 -39.53
N GLY A 139 17.07 -10.12 -38.36
CA GLY A 139 17.66 -9.88 -37.04
C GLY A 139 16.94 -8.81 -36.23
N PHE A 140 16.03 -8.04 -36.84
CA PHE A 140 15.27 -7.04 -36.11
C PHE A 140 14.13 -7.65 -35.30
N GLY A 141 13.87 -7.09 -34.12
CA GLY A 141 12.71 -7.42 -33.31
C GLY A 141 12.35 -6.33 -32.32
N ILE A 142 11.17 -6.48 -31.72
CA ILE A 142 10.69 -5.61 -30.65
C ILE A 142 10.28 -6.42 -29.42
N ASN A 143 10.36 -5.78 -28.25
CA ASN A 143 9.80 -6.24 -26.99
C ASN A 143 9.04 -5.08 -26.34
N GLU A 144 7.83 -5.33 -25.84
CA GLU A 144 7.05 -4.39 -25.04
C GLU A 144 6.49 -5.12 -23.83
N THR A 145 6.57 -4.47 -22.68
CA THR A 145 5.73 -4.81 -21.52
C THR A 145 5.08 -3.51 -21.05
N ALA A 146 3.78 -3.52 -20.82
CA ALA A 146 3.05 -2.34 -20.37
C ALA A 146 1.97 -2.71 -19.37
N THR A 147 1.91 -1.97 -18.26
CA THR A 147 0.90 -2.15 -17.22
C THR A 147 0.11 -0.86 -17.05
N PHE A 148 -1.21 -0.97 -17.04
CA PHE A 148 -2.14 0.12 -16.77
C PHE A 148 -3.03 -0.28 -15.62
N ILE A 149 -3.15 0.57 -14.60
CA ILE A 149 -4.03 0.29 -13.47
C ILE A 149 -4.90 1.49 -13.09
N THR A 150 -6.01 1.19 -12.45
CA THR A 150 -6.86 2.14 -11.75
C THR A 150 -7.12 1.61 -10.35
N GLN A 151 -7.20 2.51 -9.37
CA GLN A 151 -7.47 2.17 -7.99
C GLN A 151 -8.70 2.92 -7.51
N ARG A 152 -9.57 2.25 -6.75
CA ARG A 152 -10.78 2.86 -6.16
C ARG A 152 -11.01 2.30 -4.77
N ALA A 153 -11.10 3.19 -3.80
CA ALA A 153 -11.45 2.83 -2.42
C ALA A 153 -12.96 2.95 -2.18
N ASN A 154 -13.48 2.18 -1.21
CA ASN A 154 -14.87 2.21 -0.75
C ASN A 154 -14.92 2.18 0.80
N GLY A 155 -16.06 2.59 1.36
CA GLY A 155 -16.29 2.62 2.82
C GLY A 155 -15.40 3.63 3.54
N ASP A 156 -14.88 3.25 4.71
CA ASP A 156 -13.85 3.97 5.47
C ASP A 156 -12.63 4.32 4.59
N GLY A 157 -12.42 3.57 3.51
CA GLY A 157 -11.33 3.77 2.56
C GLY A 157 -11.42 5.00 1.67
N LEU A 158 -12.60 5.63 1.53
CA LEU A 158 -12.78 6.84 0.71
C LEU A 158 -11.81 7.96 1.10
N ASN A 159 -11.35 7.97 2.34
CA ASN A 159 -10.47 9.00 2.88
C ASN A 159 -8.98 8.61 2.91
N GLY A 160 -8.55 7.50 2.30
CA GLY A 160 -7.12 7.23 2.25
C GLY A 160 -6.63 5.84 1.87
N PHE A 161 -7.48 4.88 1.49
CA PHE A 161 -6.96 3.60 1.00
C PHE A 161 -6.42 3.77 -0.40
N ILE A 162 -5.12 3.54 -0.55
CA ILE A 162 -4.42 3.55 -1.82
C ILE A 162 -3.20 2.64 -1.71
N ALA A 163 -2.84 1.98 -2.80
CA ALA A 163 -1.58 1.27 -2.90
C ALA A 163 -0.48 2.29 -3.21
N LEU A 164 0.28 2.65 -2.17
CA LEU A 164 1.40 3.58 -2.26
C LEU A 164 2.52 3.00 -3.11
N GLY A 165 3.20 3.87 -3.87
CA GLY A 165 4.32 3.48 -4.72
C GLY A 165 3.91 2.62 -5.92
N VAL A 166 2.63 2.58 -6.26
CA VAL A 166 2.11 1.82 -7.41
C VAL A 166 1.70 2.79 -8.52
N PRO A 167 2.53 2.98 -9.55
CA PRO A 167 2.21 3.76 -10.74
C PRO A 167 0.94 3.29 -11.42
N ASN A 168 0.16 4.22 -11.95
CA ASN A 168 -1.01 3.87 -12.75
C ASN A 168 -0.67 3.45 -14.19
N ARG A 169 0.59 3.67 -14.60
CA ARG A 169 1.12 3.35 -15.92
C ARG A 169 2.61 3.09 -15.84
N THR A 170 3.04 1.95 -16.35
CA THR A 170 4.45 1.60 -16.58
C THR A 170 4.59 0.97 -17.96
N ASN A 171 5.74 1.15 -18.59
CA ASN A 171 6.11 0.34 -19.74
C ASN A 171 7.62 0.22 -19.93
N ASN A 172 8.03 -0.85 -20.57
CA ASN A 172 9.40 -1.10 -21.02
C ASN A 172 9.36 -1.58 -22.47
N PHE A 173 9.83 -0.73 -23.37
CA PHE A 173 9.91 -0.95 -24.81
C PHE A 173 11.35 -1.15 -25.25
N SER A 174 11.63 -2.12 -26.10
CA SER A 174 12.95 -2.29 -26.71
C SER A 174 12.83 -2.64 -28.19
N VAL A 175 13.69 -2.03 -29.00
CA VAL A 175 13.97 -2.47 -30.38
C VAL A 175 15.36 -3.06 -30.40
N TYR A 176 15.54 -4.19 -31.06
CA TYR A 176 16.84 -4.83 -31.18
C TYR A 176 17.14 -5.28 -32.60
N TYR A 177 18.43 -5.42 -32.89
CA TYR A 177 18.99 -6.14 -34.01
C TYR A 177 19.97 -7.18 -33.47
N ASP A 178 19.81 -8.44 -33.88
CA ASP A 178 20.73 -9.53 -33.59
C ASP A 178 20.90 -10.39 -34.82
N ASN A 179 22.07 -10.29 -35.47
CA ASN A 179 22.40 -11.12 -36.63
C ASN A 179 23.91 -11.10 -36.92
N HIS A 180 24.44 -12.21 -37.45
CA HIS A 180 25.85 -12.36 -37.84
C HIS A 180 26.88 -11.96 -36.78
N GLY A 181 26.59 -12.18 -35.49
CA GLY A 181 27.49 -11.87 -34.38
C GLY A 181 27.51 -10.40 -33.95
N TYR A 182 26.63 -9.56 -34.52
CA TYR A 182 26.41 -8.19 -34.10
C TYR A 182 25.08 -8.04 -33.39
N THR A 183 25.10 -7.41 -32.23
CA THR A 183 23.91 -7.07 -31.44
C THR A 183 23.84 -5.57 -31.22
N ALA A 184 22.66 -4.99 -31.41
CA ALA A 184 22.37 -3.63 -31.01
C ALA A 184 20.96 -3.58 -30.41
N ARG A 185 20.77 -2.81 -29.33
CA ARG A 185 19.47 -2.63 -28.69
C ARG A 185 19.28 -1.19 -28.25
N LEU A 186 18.10 -0.66 -28.53
CA LEU A 186 17.61 0.60 -27.99
C LEU A 186 16.42 0.29 -27.07
N SER A 187 16.47 0.71 -25.82
CA SER A 187 15.42 0.45 -24.82
C SER A 187 14.92 1.73 -24.18
N HIS A 188 13.62 1.79 -23.91
CA HIS A 188 12.93 2.88 -23.25
C HIS A 188 12.11 2.32 -22.09
N THR A 189 12.38 2.84 -20.89
CA THR A 189 11.64 2.50 -19.67
C THR A 189 10.90 3.72 -19.16
N PHE A 190 9.63 3.56 -18.82
CA PHE A 190 8.81 4.61 -18.25
C PHE A 190 7.95 4.12 -17.10
N SER A 191 7.81 4.97 -16.08
CA SER A 191 6.93 4.76 -14.94
C SER A 191 6.33 6.10 -14.54
N LYS A 192 5.01 6.18 -14.45
CA LYS A 192 4.36 7.41 -13.99
C LYS A 192 4.62 7.62 -12.49
N GLY A 193 4.73 8.88 -12.09
CA GLY A 193 4.66 9.30 -10.71
C GLY A 193 3.44 8.70 -9.99
N SER A 194 3.65 8.30 -8.74
CA SER A 194 2.64 7.63 -7.91
C SER A 194 2.62 8.22 -6.52
N GLN A 195 1.53 8.04 -5.79
CA GLN A 195 1.44 8.51 -4.42
C GLN A 195 2.38 7.70 -3.52
N THR A 196 3.26 8.38 -2.78
CA THR A 196 4.26 7.74 -1.92
C THR A 196 3.97 7.89 -0.43
N ALA A 197 3.03 8.77 -0.06
CA ALA A 197 2.57 8.93 1.32
C ALA A 197 1.05 9.16 1.37
N THR A 198 0.40 8.70 2.45
CA THR A 198 -1.00 9.01 2.75
C THR A 198 -1.20 10.51 3.03
N ALA A 199 -2.44 10.94 3.20
CA ALA A 199 -2.79 12.33 3.52
C ALA A 199 -2.13 12.84 4.81
N ASN A 200 -2.31 14.14 5.13
CA ASN A 200 -1.71 14.84 6.27
C ASN A 200 -0.19 15.06 6.18
N GLN A 201 0.28 15.45 4.99
CA GLN A 201 1.69 15.77 4.75
C GLN A 201 1.96 17.27 4.98
N ASN A 202 3.07 17.59 5.65
CA ASN A 202 3.50 18.97 5.94
C ASN A 202 2.42 19.85 6.62
N GLY A 203 1.60 19.26 7.49
CA GLY A 203 0.54 19.96 8.23
C GLY A 203 -0.69 20.32 7.39
N ILE A 204 -0.79 19.83 6.16
CA ILE A 204 -1.96 20.02 5.30
C ILE A 204 -2.75 18.71 5.28
N THR A 205 -3.94 18.72 5.88
CA THR A 205 -4.77 17.52 6.12
C THR A 205 -4.98 16.68 4.86
N ASN A 206 -5.18 17.30 3.70
CA ASN A 206 -5.47 16.61 2.44
C ASN A 206 -4.24 16.47 1.52
N ALA A 207 -3.06 16.96 1.92
CA ALA A 207 -1.87 16.84 1.09
C ALA A 207 -1.28 15.43 1.19
N ALA A 208 -0.89 14.88 0.04
CA ALA A 208 -0.15 13.64 -0.12
C ALA A 208 1.14 13.91 -0.91
N LEU A 209 2.14 13.03 -0.77
CA LEU A 209 3.38 13.11 -1.54
C LEU A 209 3.28 12.22 -2.77
N PHE A 210 3.87 12.67 -3.89
CA PHE A 210 3.94 11.94 -5.14
C PHE A 210 5.39 11.84 -5.60
N SER A 211 5.77 10.69 -6.15
CA SER A 211 7.02 10.55 -6.90
C SER A 211 6.89 11.24 -8.26
N ASN A 212 8.02 11.66 -8.82
CA ASN A 212 8.06 12.13 -10.20
C ASN A 212 7.91 10.97 -11.19
N ASP A 213 7.54 11.31 -12.42
CA ASP A 213 7.65 10.41 -13.55
C ASP A 213 9.12 10.00 -13.75
N TYR A 214 9.35 8.74 -14.04
CA TYR A 214 10.66 8.20 -14.40
C TYR A 214 10.66 7.80 -15.87
N LYS A 215 11.74 8.19 -16.57
CA LYS A 215 11.97 7.89 -17.98
C LYS A 215 13.46 7.67 -18.23
N GLN A 216 13.81 6.58 -18.90
CA GLN A 216 15.18 6.27 -19.30
C GLN A 216 15.22 5.75 -20.73
N LEU A 217 16.24 6.14 -21.49
CA LEU A 217 16.54 5.65 -22.83
C LEU A 217 17.97 5.12 -22.84
N ASP A 218 18.16 3.86 -23.20
CA ASP A 218 19.45 3.17 -23.17
C ASP A 218 19.78 2.54 -24.53
N PHE A 219 21.06 2.57 -24.90
CA PHE A 219 21.59 1.90 -26.08
C PHE A 219 22.75 0.99 -25.69
N SER A 220 22.76 -0.24 -26.22
CA SER A 220 23.80 -1.25 -26.00
C SER A 220 24.12 -2.00 -27.29
#